data_AF-I9N4X4-F1
#
_entry.id   AF-I9N4X4-F1
#
_cell.length_a   1.000
_cell.length_b   1.000
_cell.length_c   1.000
_cell.angle_alpha   90.00
_cell.angle_beta   90.00
_cell.angle_gamma   90.00
#
_symmetry.space_group_name_H-M   'P 1'
#
loop_
_entity.id
_entity.type
_entity.pdbx_description
1 polymer ?
#
loop_
_entity_poly.entity_id
_entity_poly.type
_entity_poly.pdbx_seq_one_letter_code
_entity_poly.pdbx_strand_id
1 'polypeptide(L)'
;MTSARIPCINPLCRRTAAAERYPGCRHIICQRCWKQMPAKMQARHKQLNRRSNLLFKLSRRDRYQDVLRTPQWQRVERLYDDAWDRLNKIIIRYFTASEQPPIGLEDFLKENGIA
;
A
#
# COMPACT_ATOMS: atom_id res chain seq x y z
N MET A 1 0.17 28.66 13.68
CA MET A 1 -0.49 27.34 13.64
C MET A 1 0.53 26.35 13.11
N THR A 2 0.99 25.40 13.94
CA THR A 2 1.93 24.36 13.53
C THR A 2 1.31 23.56 12.39
N SER A 3 1.90 23.61 11.20
CA SER A 3 1.34 22.91 10.05
C SER A 3 1.28 21.42 10.36
N ALA A 4 0.09 20.82 10.24
CA ALA A 4 -0.10 19.43 10.56
C ALA A 4 0.87 18.59 9.70
N ARG A 5 1.66 17.73 10.35
CA ARG A 5 2.65 16.86 9.70
C ARG A 5 2.12 15.44 9.69
N ILE A 6 2.18 14.79 8.54
CA ILE A 6 1.80 13.39 8.38
C ILE A 6 3.05 12.52 8.56
N PRO A 7 3.06 11.55 9.49
CA PRO A 7 4.21 10.69 9.73
C PRO A 7 4.37 9.60 8.65
N CYS A 8 5.59 9.07 8.55
CA CYS A 8 5.86 7.84 7.82
C CYS A 8 5.10 6.67 8.46
N ILE A 9 4.66 5.72 7.65
CA ILE A 9 3.97 4.50 8.09
C ILE A 9 4.88 3.59 8.93
N ASN A 10 6.19 3.66 8.70
CA ASN A 10 7.16 2.95 9.53
C ASN A 10 7.27 3.69 10.87
N PRO A 11 6.84 3.08 12.00
CA PRO A 11 6.85 3.73 13.31
C PRO A 11 8.25 4.12 13.79
N LEU A 12 9.29 3.45 13.29
CA LEU A 12 10.70 3.76 13.60
C LEU A 12 11.25 4.90 12.73
N CYS A 13 10.50 5.34 11.71
CA CYS A 13 10.91 6.40 10.81
C CYS A 13 10.37 7.77 11.25
N ARG A 14 11.27 8.72 11.51
CA ARG A 14 10.91 10.09 11.92
C ARG A 14 10.58 11.05 10.75
N ARG A 15 10.51 10.54 9.51
CA ARG A 15 10.20 11.38 8.35
C ARG A 15 8.73 11.71 8.31
N THR A 16 8.43 12.95 7.93
CA THR A 16 7.08 13.47 7.86
C THR A 16 6.87 14.23 6.55
N ALA A 17 5.61 14.44 6.16
CA ALA A 17 5.21 15.31 5.06
C ALA A 17 4.23 16.39 5.55
N ALA A 18 4.11 17.49 4.81
CA ALA A 18 3.11 18.51 5.11
C ALA A 18 1.72 17.99 4.76
N ALA A 19 0.75 18.13 5.66
CA ALA A 19 -0.62 17.66 5.44
C ALA A 19 -1.29 18.31 4.22
N GLU A 20 -0.93 19.56 3.91
CA GLU A 20 -1.41 20.30 2.74
C GLU A 20 -1.13 19.57 1.40
N ARG A 21 -0.04 18.80 1.32
CA ARG A 21 0.30 18.04 0.10
C ARG A 21 -0.46 16.71 -0.01
N TYR A 22 -0.98 16.20 1.10
CA TYR A 22 -1.62 14.88 1.19
C TYR A 22 -2.87 14.96 2.08
N PRO A 23 -3.88 15.75 1.69
CA PRO A 23 -5.07 15.95 2.51
C PRO A 23 -5.80 14.63 2.76
N GLY A 24 -6.23 14.41 4.00
CA GLY A 24 -6.94 13.19 4.42
C GLY A 24 -6.04 11.97 4.65
N CYS A 25 -4.75 12.02 4.34
CA CYS A 25 -3.83 10.92 4.60
C CYS A 25 -3.41 10.89 6.08
N ARG A 26 -3.51 9.72 6.72
CA ARG A 26 -3.03 9.49 8.11
C ARG A 26 -1.54 9.19 8.18
N HIS A 27 -0.99 8.57 7.13
CA HIS A 27 0.41 8.17 7.03
C HIS A 27 0.90 8.34 5.59
N ILE A 28 2.22 8.52 5.43
CA ILE A 28 2.91 8.46 4.13
C ILE A 28 3.94 7.32 4.12
N ILE A 29 4.42 6.92 2.94
CA ILE A 29 5.61 6.07 2.84
C ILE A 29 6.75 6.92 2.31
N CYS A 30 7.75 7.21 3.14
CA CYS A 30 8.88 8.02 2.69
C CYS A 30 9.76 7.24 1.70
N GLN A 31 10.55 7.95 0.88
CA GLN A 31 11.41 7.31 -0.12
C GLN A 31 12.42 6.30 0.45
N ARG A 32 12.90 6.48 1.69
CA ARG A 32 13.82 5.52 2.34
C ARG A 32 13.09 4.23 2.67
N CYS A 33 11.95 4.31 3.36
CA CYS A 33 11.15 3.13 3.70
C CYS A 33 10.62 2.43 2.44
N TRP A 34 10.25 3.20 1.41
CA TRP A 34 9.88 2.66 0.11
C TRP A 34 10.97 1.77 -0.49
N LYS A 35 12.23 2.24 -0.47
CA LYS A 35 13.38 1.49 -1.00
C LYS A 35 13.72 0.24 -0.17
N GLN A 36 13.36 0.21 1.12
CA GLN A 36 13.58 -0.94 2.01
C GLN A 36 12.57 -2.07 1.79
N MET A 37 11.40 -1.78 1.23
CA MET A 37 10.38 -2.81 1.01
C MET A 37 10.84 -3.89 0.02
N PRO A 38 10.34 -5.13 0.14
CA PRO A 38 10.63 -6.19 -0.81
C PRO A 38 10.36 -5.78 -2.26
N ALA A 39 11.27 -6.14 -3.17
CA ALA A 39 11.20 -5.77 -4.59
C ALA A 39 9.88 -6.19 -5.25
N LYS A 40 9.33 -7.35 -4.85
CA LYS A 40 8.02 -7.84 -5.32
C LYS A 40 6.86 -6.89 -4.99
N MET A 41 6.86 -6.28 -3.80
CA MET A 41 5.84 -5.30 -3.40
C MET A 41 5.98 -4.01 -4.21
N GLN A 42 7.21 -3.52 -4.37
CA GLN A 42 7.49 -2.34 -5.21
C GLN A 42 7.07 -2.56 -6.66
N ALA A 43 7.37 -3.74 -7.22
CA ALA A 43 6.98 -4.12 -8.57
C ALA A 43 5.45 -4.20 -8.72
N ARG A 44 4.75 -4.79 -7.74
CA ARG A 44 3.29 -4.86 -7.74
C ARG A 44 2.65 -3.47 -7.71
N HIS A 45 3.16 -2.57 -6.86
CA HIS A 45 2.69 -1.18 -6.82
C HIS A 45 2.89 -0.46 -8.17
N LYS A 46 4.06 -0.60 -8.79
CA LYS A 46 4.33 -0.03 -10.12
C LYS A 46 3.40 -0.61 -11.19
N GLN A 47 3.16 -1.92 -11.14
CA GLN A 47 2.24 -2.60 -12.04
C GLN A 47 0.81 -2.08 -11.92
N LEU A 48 0.29 -1.95 -10.69
CA LEU A 48 -1.04 -1.40 -10.44
C LEU A 48 -1.14 0.05 -10.91
N ASN A 49 -0.17 0.91 -10.59
CA ASN A 49 -0.15 2.29 -11.08
C ASN A 49 -0.17 2.38 -12.60
N ARG A 50 0.66 1.59 -13.30
CA ARG A 50 0.69 1.57 -14.77
C ARG A 50 -0.68 1.20 -15.34
N ARG A 51 -1.34 0.22 -14.73
CA ARG A 51 -2.66 -0.26 -15.15
C ARG A 51 -3.76 0.76 -14.83
N SER A 52 -3.80 1.34 -13.64
CA SER A 52 -4.73 2.41 -13.28
C SER A 52 -4.60 3.61 -14.23
N ASN A 53 -3.37 4.03 -14.54
CA ASN A 53 -3.13 5.11 -15.51
C ASN A 53 -3.60 4.76 -16.93
N LEU A 54 -3.41 3.51 -17.36
CA LEU A 54 -3.91 3.05 -18.65
C LEU A 54 -5.45 3.07 -18.68
N LEU A 55 -6.10 2.53 -17.65
CA LEU A 55 -7.56 2.50 -17.57
C LEU A 55 -8.16 3.90 -17.53
N PHE A 56 -7.59 4.80 -16.72
CA PHE A 56 -7.99 6.21 -16.69
C PHE A 56 -7.86 6.88 -18.06
N LYS A 57 -6.78 6.58 -18.81
CA LYS A 57 -6.63 7.09 -20.18
C LYS A 57 -7.66 6.49 -21.14
N LEU A 58 -8.01 5.22 -21.00
CA LEU A 58 -8.98 4.56 -21.87
C LEU A 58 -10.41 5.05 -21.60
N SER A 59 -10.81 5.18 -20.33
CA SER A 59 -12.15 5.66 -19.95
C SER A 59 -12.44 7.09 -20.45
N ARG A 60 -11.39 7.88 -20.68
CA ARG A 60 -11.50 9.24 -21.24
C ARG A 60 -11.60 9.33 -22.76
N ARG A 61 -11.50 8.21 -23.51
CA ARG A 61 -11.67 8.27 -24.98
C ARG A 61 -13.11 7.98 -25.35
N ASP A 62 -13.64 8.76 -26.29
CA ASP A 62 -15.05 8.72 -26.71
C ASP A 62 -15.54 7.30 -27.08
N ARG A 63 -14.70 6.51 -27.76
CA ARG A 63 -15.02 5.12 -28.14
C ARG A 63 -15.28 4.15 -26.97
N TYR A 64 -14.97 4.58 -25.76
CA TYR A 64 -15.13 3.82 -24.52
C TYR A 64 -16.16 4.43 -23.57
N GLN A 65 -16.77 5.56 -23.92
CA GLN A 65 -17.78 6.28 -23.12
C GLN A 65 -19.23 5.86 -23.41
N ASP A 66 -19.41 4.78 -24.18
CA ASP A 66 -20.72 4.16 -24.34
C ASP A 66 -21.32 3.78 -22.98
N VAL A 67 -22.49 4.34 -22.67
CA VAL A 67 -23.22 4.13 -21.42
C VAL A 67 -23.51 2.65 -21.17
N LEU A 68 -23.69 1.85 -22.23
CA LEU A 68 -23.88 0.40 -22.13
C LEU A 68 -22.66 -0.33 -21.56
N ARG A 69 -21.47 0.27 -21.62
CA ARG A 69 -20.23 -0.27 -21.05
C ARG A 69 -19.99 0.14 -19.59
N THR A 70 -20.85 0.98 -19.02
CA THR A 70 -20.73 1.43 -17.61
C THR A 70 -20.61 0.26 -16.63
N PRO A 71 -21.45 -0.81 -16.71
CA PRO A 71 -21.33 -1.94 -15.79
C PRO A 71 -20.00 -2.69 -15.93
N GLN A 72 -19.45 -2.76 -17.15
CA GLN A 72 -18.14 -3.35 -17.41
C GLN A 72 -17.04 -2.52 -16.75
N TRP A 73 -17.07 -1.19 -16.90
CA TRP A 73 -16.12 -0.28 -16.27
C TRP A 73 -16.17 -0.36 -14.75
N GLN A 74 -17.36 -0.37 -14.15
CA GLN A 74 -17.54 -0.54 -12.70
C GLN A 74 -17.00 -1.89 -12.19
N ARG A 75 -17.11 -2.97 -12.99
CA ARG A 75 -16.51 -4.26 -12.62
C ARG A 75 -14.99 -4.19 -12.65
N VAL A 76 -14.43 -3.55 -13.66
CA VAL A 76 -12.98 -3.35 -13.75
C VAL A 76 -12.48 -2.51 -12.58
N GLU A 77 -13.12 -1.38 -12.29
CA GLU A 77 -12.77 -0.49 -11.17
C GLU A 77 -12.73 -1.24 -9.85
N ARG A 78 -13.81 -1.98 -9.49
CA ARG A 78 -13.86 -2.80 -8.26
C ARG A 78 -12.71 -3.80 -8.14
N LEU A 79 -12.35 -4.49 -9.23
CA LEU A 79 -11.23 -5.44 -9.22
C LEU A 79 -9.88 -4.75 -8.93
N TYR A 80 -9.73 -3.49 -9.37
CA TYR A 80 -8.53 -2.71 -9.10
C TYR A 80 -8.52 -2.15 -7.68
N ASP A 81 -9.67 -1.69 -7.18
CA ASP A 81 -9.81 -1.24 -5.79
C ASP A 81 -9.46 -2.38 -4.83
N ASP A 82 -10.00 -3.58 -5.05
CA ASP A 82 -9.65 -4.77 -4.28
C ASP A 82 -8.15 -5.09 -4.33
N ALA A 83 -7.53 -4.94 -5.51
CA ALA A 83 -6.11 -5.20 -5.68
C ALA A 83 -5.24 -4.16 -4.96
N TRP A 84 -5.66 -2.89 -4.96
CA TRP A 84 -5.03 -1.79 -4.22
C TRP A 84 -5.17 -1.99 -2.72
N ASP A 85 -6.36 -2.32 -2.23
CA ASP A 85 -6.65 -2.58 -0.83
C ASP A 85 -5.80 -3.73 -0.28
N ARG A 86 -5.71 -4.84 -1.02
CA ARG A 86 -4.85 -5.97 -0.63
C ARG A 86 -3.39 -5.55 -0.54
N LEU A 87 -2.89 -4.80 -1.53
CA LEU A 87 -1.50 -4.33 -1.51
C LEU A 87 -1.26 -3.37 -0.33
N ASN A 88 -2.16 -2.42 -0.09
CA ASN A 88 -2.07 -1.46 1.00
C ASN A 88 -2.05 -2.18 2.36
N LYS A 89 -2.94 -3.15 2.58
CA LYS A 89 -2.95 -3.98 3.80
C LYS A 89 -1.63 -4.72 4.03
N ILE A 90 -1.05 -5.29 2.97
CA ILE A 90 0.25 -5.97 3.04
C ILE A 90 1.37 -4.99 3.40
N ILE A 91 1.38 -3.81 2.78
CA ILE A 91 2.40 -2.78 3.05
C ILE A 91 2.28 -2.23 4.47
N ILE A 92 1.06 -1.96 4.95
CA ILE A 92 0.81 -1.56 6.34
C ILE A 92 1.36 -2.63 7.28
N ARG A 93 0.93 -3.89 7.09
CA ARG A 93 1.39 -5.01 7.92
C ARG A 93 2.91 -5.16 7.91
N TYR A 94 3.57 -4.96 6.77
CA TYR A 94 5.02 -5.04 6.67
C TYR A 94 5.74 -4.04 7.61
N PHE A 95 5.17 -2.86 7.83
CA PHE A 95 5.76 -1.84 8.71
C PHE A 95 5.24 -1.86 10.14
N THR A 96 4.03 -2.36 10.37
CA THR A 96 3.35 -2.25 11.66
C THR A 96 3.11 -3.57 12.36
N ALA A 97 3.34 -4.71 11.70
CA ALA A 97 3.39 -5.98 12.41
C ALA A 97 4.59 -5.92 13.34
N SER A 98 4.33 -5.75 14.64
CA SER A 98 5.29 -6.06 15.66
C SER A 98 5.68 -7.53 15.47
N GLU A 99 6.93 -7.79 15.12
CA GLU A 99 7.57 -9.09 15.37
C GLU A 99 7.60 -9.27 16.90
N GLN A 100 6.46 -9.60 17.50
CA GLN A 100 6.52 -10.44 18.67
C GLN A 100 6.68 -11.85 18.09
N PRO A 101 7.83 -12.53 18.30
CA PRO A 101 7.83 -13.98 18.12
C PRO A 101 6.61 -14.53 18.87
N PRO A 102 5.88 -15.53 18.34
CA PRO A 102 4.78 -16.13 19.08
C PRO A 102 5.31 -16.48 20.47
N ILE A 103 4.61 -16.00 21.51
CA ILE A 103 4.98 -16.23 22.90
C ILE A 103 5.21 -17.74 23.07
N GLY A 104 6.42 -18.13 23.50
CA GLY A 104 6.82 -19.55 23.63
C GLY A 104 7.61 -20.14 22.46
N LEU A 105 7.97 -19.37 21.43
CA LEU A 105 8.87 -19.83 20.36
C LEU A 105 10.26 -20.21 20.90
N GLU A 106 10.77 -19.43 21.85
CA GLU A 106 12.06 -19.66 22.50
C GLU A 106 12.05 -20.94 23.34
N ASP A 107 10.96 -21.17 24.09
CA ASP A 107 10.77 -22.41 24.85
C ASP A 107 10.65 -23.63 23.92
N PHE A 108 9.90 -23.51 22.83
CA PHE A 108 9.78 -24.57 21.81
C PHE A 108 11.12 -24.92 21.16
N LEU A 109 11.94 -23.92 20.80
CA LEU A 109 13.25 -24.14 20.19
C LEU A 109 14.23 -24.81 21.16
N LYS A 110 14.15 -24.46 22.45
CA LYS A 110 14.95 -25.05 23.53
C LYS A 110 14.53 -26.49 23.82
N GLU A 111 13.24 -26.78 23.84
CA GLU A 111 12.69 -28.14 24.05
C GLU A 111 13.05 -29.10 22.91
N ASN A 112 13.20 -28.60 21.68
CA ASN A 112 13.48 -29.42 20.50
C ASN A 112 14.96 -29.42 20.07
N GLY A 113 15.86 -28.76 20.82
CA GLY A 113 17.30 -28.78 20.56
C GLY A 113 17.73 -28.10 19.25
N ILE A 114 16.98 -27.10 18.80
CA ILE A 114 17.22 -26.37 17.53
C ILE A 114 17.99 -25.05 17.78
N ALA A 115 18.36 -24.76 19.04
CA ALA A 115 19.08 -23.55 19.47
C ALA A 115 20.47 -23.85 20.02
#